data_AF-A0A535UQL2-F1
#
_entry.id   AF-A0A535UQL2-F1
#
_cell.length_a   1.000
_cell.length_b   1.000
_cell.length_c   1.000
_cell.angle_alpha   90.00
_cell.angle_beta   90.00
_cell.angle_gamma   90.00
#
_symmetry.space_group_name_H-M   'P 1'
#
loop_
_entity.id
_entity.type
_entity.pdbx_description
1 polymer ?
#
loop_
_entity_poly.entity_id
_entity_poly.type
_entity_poly.pdbx_seq_one_letter_code
_entity_poly.pdbx_strand_id
1 'polypeptide(L)'
;MPGVLLAACGGATAPSIGQVAKHAAAVIGGPSRGTVVSTPPAALATPVSATCDTAPAVDTAAFPTTPRIDNRYLPLTPGKQYLLDGAVVGDDGKKHPHRIETTVTDLTKTIDGVHTVVVFDRDLEDGAMQESEIYFEAQDGTGTVWNFGEYPEEYANGTLKGAPRSWLPGVAGAVPGISMPAHPQTGTATYTEGLAPAVPFKDCATVVGLGRTTCAISKCYDDVVVIDEYAPLQAGDGHQEKFMAAGVGTIRVAAAGGVDPEALQLTSSAVLCAADLARIDALALQEDQRAYTTRGDVWSGTEAGSQTLSAPC
;
A
#
# COMPACT_ATOMS: atom_id res chain seq x y z
N MET A 1 31.71 -43.70 -8.61
CA MET A 1 31.37 -42.28 -8.75
C MET A 1 30.07 -42.18 -9.53
N PRO A 2 28.92 -41.98 -8.89
CA PRO A 2 27.70 -41.62 -9.60
C PRO A 2 27.55 -40.09 -9.63
N GLY A 3 27.27 -39.55 -10.82
CA GLY A 3 27.06 -38.13 -11.06
C GLY A 3 25.77 -37.63 -10.45
N VAL A 4 25.85 -36.47 -9.82
CA VAL A 4 24.71 -35.71 -9.29
C VAL A 4 24.22 -34.77 -10.39
N LEU A 5 22.98 -34.97 -10.84
CA LEU A 5 22.26 -33.99 -11.65
C LEU A 5 21.94 -32.78 -10.75
N LEU A 6 22.50 -31.61 -11.08
CA LEU A 6 22.02 -30.33 -10.58
C LEU A 6 20.67 -30.03 -11.23
N ALA A 7 19.58 -30.12 -10.47
CA ALA A 7 18.32 -29.49 -10.83
C ALA A 7 18.38 -28.02 -10.38
N ALA A 8 18.38 -27.11 -11.35
CA ALA A 8 18.24 -25.69 -11.11
C ALA A 8 16.77 -25.39 -10.74
N CYS A 9 16.52 -25.02 -9.49
CA CYS A 9 15.24 -24.45 -9.08
C CYS A 9 15.25 -22.96 -9.42
N GLY A 10 14.43 -22.56 -10.38
CA GLY A 10 14.13 -21.16 -10.67
C GLY A 10 13.41 -20.54 -9.47
N GLY A 11 14.00 -19.49 -8.91
CA GLY A 11 13.37 -18.69 -7.87
C GLY A 11 12.40 -17.70 -8.52
N ALA A 12 11.14 -17.76 -8.10
CA ALA A 12 10.14 -16.72 -8.33
C ALA A 12 9.85 -16.04 -6.98
N THR A 13 9.70 -14.73 -7.04
CA THR A 13 9.53 -13.78 -5.93
C THR A 13 8.12 -13.87 -5.35
N ALA A 14 8.03 -13.84 -4.02
CA ALA A 14 6.78 -13.74 -3.28
C ALA A 14 6.20 -12.31 -3.40
N PRO A 15 4.88 -12.14 -3.35
CA PRO A 15 4.24 -10.84 -3.44
C PRO A 15 4.37 -10.06 -2.13
N SER A 16 4.75 -8.80 -2.26
CA SER A 16 4.73 -7.79 -1.20
C SER A 16 3.41 -7.02 -1.16
N ILE A 17 3.24 -6.18 -0.15
CA ILE A 17 2.09 -5.34 0.27
C ILE A 17 1.33 -4.60 -0.87
N GLY A 18 1.89 -4.54 -2.08
CA GLY A 18 1.21 -4.09 -3.31
C GLY A 18 0.85 -5.19 -4.32
N GLN A 19 0.85 -6.47 -3.98
CA GLN A 19 0.57 -7.60 -4.89
C GLN A 19 -0.35 -8.60 -4.20
N VAL A 20 -1.48 -8.90 -4.82
CA VAL A 20 -2.46 -9.80 -4.25
C VAL A 20 -2.61 -11.04 -5.16
N ALA A 21 -1.55 -11.65 -5.70
CA ALA A 21 -1.60 -13.01 -6.31
C ALA A 21 -2.31 -13.24 -7.68
N LYS A 22 -1.43 -13.46 -8.67
CA LYS A 22 -1.65 -14.11 -9.97
C LYS A 22 -2.45 -15.44 -9.86
N HIS A 23 -3.47 -15.66 -10.70
CA HIS A 23 -3.58 -16.72 -11.75
C HIS A 23 -5.01 -16.99 -12.30
N ALA A 24 -5.11 -16.85 -13.64
CA ALA A 24 -5.94 -17.52 -14.67
C ALA A 24 -7.32 -18.18 -14.41
N ALA A 25 -8.25 -17.80 -15.30
CA ALA A 25 -9.66 -18.18 -15.44
C ALA A 25 -9.95 -19.53 -16.14
N ALA A 26 -11.19 -20.03 -15.99
CA ALA A 26 -11.94 -20.72 -17.05
C ALA A 26 -13.48 -20.62 -16.85
N VAL A 27 -14.18 -20.11 -17.88
CA VAL A 27 -15.64 -19.97 -18.01
C VAL A 27 -16.19 -21.04 -18.94
N ILE A 28 -17.33 -21.67 -18.59
CA ILE A 28 -18.34 -22.24 -19.51
C ILE A 28 -19.66 -22.24 -18.71
N GLY A 29 -20.81 -21.63 -19.05
CA GLY A 29 -21.43 -21.30 -20.33
C GLY A 29 -22.71 -22.12 -20.48
N GLY A 30 -23.90 -21.54 -20.24
CA GLY A 30 -25.18 -22.18 -20.54
C GLY A 30 -26.40 -21.24 -20.37
N PRO A 31 -27.20 -20.98 -21.42
CA PRO A 31 -28.38 -20.12 -21.31
C PRO A 31 -29.68 -20.94 -21.30
N SER A 32 -30.65 -20.51 -20.48
CA SER A 32 -32.07 -20.69 -20.77
C SER A 32 -32.85 -19.49 -20.23
N ARG A 33 -33.38 -18.65 -21.13
CA ARG A 33 -34.30 -17.55 -20.79
C ARG A 33 -35.69 -17.91 -21.27
N GLY A 34 -36.60 -18.08 -20.32
CA GLY A 34 -38.03 -17.93 -20.51
C GLY A 34 -38.42 -16.46 -20.69
N THR A 35 -39.49 -16.24 -21.43
CA THR A 35 -40.07 -14.96 -21.81
C THR A 35 -40.78 -14.31 -20.61
N VAL A 36 -40.45 -13.04 -20.31
CA VAL A 36 -41.20 -12.23 -19.33
C VAL A 36 -41.60 -10.89 -19.95
N VAL A 37 -42.84 -10.50 -19.65
CA VAL A 37 -43.62 -9.35 -20.12
C VAL A 37 -42.96 -8.01 -19.76
N SER A 38 -42.91 -7.11 -20.75
CA SER A 38 -42.33 -5.77 -20.63
C SER A 38 -43.28 -4.80 -19.90
N THR A 39 -42.83 -4.28 -18.76
CA THR A 39 -43.37 -3.07 -18.11
C THR A 39 -42.32 -1.96 -18.30
N PRO A 40 -42.70 -0.71 -18.63
CA PRO A 40 -41.72 0.36 -18.82
C PRO A 40 -40.98 0.64 -17.50
N PRO A 41 -39.64 0.60 -17.49
CA PRO A 41 -38.89 0.81 -16.26
C PRO A 41 -39.04 2.28 -15.83
N ALA A 42 -39.36 2.49 -14.56
CA ALA A 42 -39.00 3.72 -13.87
C ALA A 42 -37.52 3.97 -14.15
N ALA A 43 -37.15 5.22 -14.47
CA ALA A 43 -35.77 5.62 -14.68
C ALA A 43 -34.98 5.33 -13.41
N LEU A 44 -34.39 4.14 -13.36
CA LEU A 44 -33.33 3.81 -12.43
C LEU A 44 -32.24 4.83 -12.73
N ALA A 45 -31.93 5.68 -11.76
CA ALA A 45 -30.64 6.35 -11.76
C ALA A 45 -29.62 5.24 -12.01
N THR A 46 -28.92 5.30 -13.15
CA THR A 46 -27.77 4.45 -13.38
C THR A 46 -26.91 4.56 -12.13
N PRO A 47 -26.57 3.45 -11.45
CA PRO A 47 -25.55 3.54 -10.43
C PRO A 47 -24.36 4.17 -11.13
N VAL A 48 -23.90 5.31 -10.61
CA VAL A 48 -22.57 5.80 -10.97
C VAL A 48 -21.69 4.62 -10.61
N SER A 49 -21.27 3.85 -11.61
CA SER A 49 -20.15 2.95 -11.44
C SER A 49 -19.01 3.92 -11.20
N ALA A 50 -18.78 4.22 -9.93
CA ALA A 50 -17.65 5.01 -9.49
C ALA A 50 -16.44 4.11 -9.70
N THR A 51 -15.98 4.03 -10.95
CA THR A 51 -14.69 3.46 -11.24
C THR A 51 -13.65 4.49 -10.80
N CYS A 52 -12.61 4.04 -10.12
CA CYS A 52 -11.38 4.79 -9.81
C CYS A 52 -10.56 5.09 -11.08
N ASP A 53 -11.22 5.41 -12.19
CA ASP A 53 -10.58 5.59 -13.50
C ASP A 53 -9.89 6.93 -13.63
N THR A 54 -10.23 7.90 -12.78
CA THR A 54 -9.64 9.23 -12.77
C THR A 54 -8.93 9.45 -11.46
N ALA A 55 -7.60 9.57 -11.51
CA ALA A 55 -6.83 10.02 -10.36
C ALA A 55 -7.21 11.46 -9.99
N PRO A 56 -7.31 11.78 -8.70
CA PRO A 56 -7.65 13.12 -8.26
C PRO A 56 -6.55 14.12 -8.63
N ALA A 57 -6.95 15.34 -8.98
CA ALA A 57 -6.00 16.40 -9.31
C ALA A 57 -5.28 16.88 -8.04
N VAL A 58 -3.96 17.04 -8.14
CA VAL A 58 -3.11 17.50 -7.04
C VAL A 58 -2.84 19.00 -7.21
N ASP A 59 -3.17 19.79 -6.19
CA ASP A 59 -2.69 21.17 -6.06
C ASP A 59 -1.49 21.19 -5.11
N THR A 60 -0.28 21.29 -5.67
CA THR A 60 0.97 21.25 -4.88
C THR A 60 1.07 22.40 -3.88
N ALA A 61 0.37 23.52 -4.12
CA ALA A 61 0.32 24.66 -3.20
C ALA A 61 -0.56 24.39 -1.96
N ALA A 62 -1.37 23.33 -1.98
CA ALA A 62 -2.19 22.93 -0.83
C ALA A 62 -1.37 22.20 0.25
N PHE A 63 -0.12 21.81 -0.03
CA PHE A 63 0.74 21.08 0.90
C PHE A 63 1.63 22.02 1.70
N PRO A 64 1.82 21.77 3.01
CA PRO A 64 2.70 22.58 3.84
C PRO A 64 4.18 22.36 3.48
N THR A 65 5.01 23.39 3.67
CA THR A 65 6.46 23.30 3.43
C THR A 65 7.17 22.37 4.42
N THR A 66 6.67 22.29 5.65
CA THR A 66 7.08 21.28 6.62
C THR A 66 5.96 20.24 6.70
N PRO A 67 6.15 19.03 6.16
CA PRO A 67 5.08 18.04 6.12
C PRO A 67 4.71 17.58 7.53
N ARG A 68 3.40 17.43 7.74
CA ARG A 68 2.84 16.89 8.97
C ARG A 68 1.58 16.11 8.63
N ILE A 69 1.57 14.83 8.96
CA ILE A 69 0.48 13.92 8.66
C ILE A 69 -0.19 13.51 9.97
N ASP A 70 -1.26 14.20 10.31
CA ASP A 70 -2.04 14.02 11.54
C ASP A 70 -3.50 13.61 11.28
N ASN A 71 -3.77 13.12 10.07
CA ASN A 71 -5.05 12.54 9.71
C ASN A 71 -5.51 11.55 10.80
N ARG A 72 -6.80 11.64 11.16
CA ARG A 72 -7.37 10.86 12.26
C ARG A 72 -7.13 9.36 12.10
N TYR A 73 -7.21 8.83 10.89
CA TYR A 73 -7.15 7.38 10.63
C TYR A 73 -5.85 6.93 9.96
N LEU A 74 -5.01 7.86 9.48
CA LEU A 74 -3.67 7.57 8.98
C LEU A 74 -2.64 8.58 9.52
N PRO A 75 -2.40 8.64 10.85
CA PRO A 75 -1.38 9.52 11.39
C PRO A 75 0.02 8.94 11.17
N LEU A 76 0.86 9.68 10.45
CA LEU A 76 2.26 9.31 10.19
C LEU A 76 3.18 10.27 10.95
N THR A 77 3.28 10.03 12.26
CA THR A 77 4.17 10.81 13.14
C THR A 77 5.59 10.22 13.11
N PRO A 78 6.65 11.00 12.84
CA PRO A 78 8.03 10.52 12.85
C PRO A 78 8.39 9.75 14.12
N GLY A 79 9.11 8.65 13.96
CA GLY A 79 9.48 7.71 15.02
C GLY A 79 8.42 6.66 15.35
N LYS A 80 7.19 6.73 14.80
CA LYS A 80 6.21 5.67 14.98
C LYS A 80 6.63 4.40 14.24
N GLN A 81 6.58 3.27 14.93
CA GLN A 81 6.75 1.95 14.33
C GLN A 81 5.53 1.08 14.60
N TYR A 82 5.08 0.38 13.56
CA TYR A 82 3.96 -0.55 13.57
C TYR A 82 4.46 -1.93 13.16
N LEU A 83 4.09 -2.95 13.93
CA LEU A 83 4.33 -4.35 13.60
C LEU A 83 2.98 -5.02 13.38
N LEU A 84 2.76 -5.54 12.18
CA LEU A 84 1.61 -6.35 11.84
C LEU A 84 2.08 -7.78 11.61
N ASP A 85 1.41 -8.74 12.24
CA ASP A 85 1.70 -10.17 12.11
C ASP A 85 0.47 -10.95 11.66
N GLY A 86 0.72 -12.03 10.92
CA GLY A 86 -0.33 -12.93 10.49
C GLY A 86 0.18 -13.96 9.50
N ALA A 87 -0.54 -14.15 8.39
CA ALA A 87 -0.17 -15.12 7.38
C ALA A 87 -0.58 -14.69 5.97
N VAL A 88 0.25 -15.09 5.00
CA VAL A 88 0.02 -14.95 3.56
C VAL A 88 -0.08 -16.34 2.93
N VAL A 89 -0.87 -16.49 1.87
CA VAL A 89 -0.92 -17.71 1.05
C VAL A 89 0.09 -17.55 -0.08
N GLY A 90 1.22 -18.28 0.02
CA GLY A 90 2.26 -18.23 -1.01
C GLY A 90 1.86 -18.96 -2.29
N ASP A 91 2.71 -18.86 -3.32
CA ASP A 91 2.53 -19.50 -4.62
C ASP A 91 2.40 -21.04 -4.55
N ASP A 92 2.89 -21.65 -3.45
CA ASP A 92 2.74 -23.08 -3.19
C ASP A 92 1.36 -23.47 -2.64
N GLY A 93 0.47 -22.49 -2.49
CA GLY A 93 -0.88 -22.63 -1.95
C GLY A 93 -0.92 -22.86 -0.43
N LYS A 94 0.19 -22.66 0.29
CA LYS A 94 0.26 -22.83 1.74
C LYS A 94 0.28 -21.48 2.45
N LYS A 95 -0.18 -21.49 3.70
CA LYS A 95 -0.07 -20.35 4.60
C LYS A 95 1.33 -20.28 5.19
N HIS A 96 1.97 -19.13 5.04
CA HIS A 96 3.28 -18.81 5.61
C HIS A 96 3.13 -17.66 6.63
N PRO A 97 3.82 -17.73 7.78
CA PRO A 97 3.96 -16.59 8.68
C PRO A 97 4.40 -15.33 7.93
N HIS A 98 3.66 -14.25 8.15
CA HIS A 98 3.87 -12.98 7.48
C HIS A 98 3.96 -11.85 8.49
N ARG A 99 4.90 -10.94 8.28
CA ARG A 99 5.12 -9.75 9.11
C ARG A 99 5.41 -8.54 8.24
N ILE A 100 4.77 -7.43 8.59
CA ILE A 100 5.09 -6.09 8.07
C ILE A 100 5.64 -5.24 9.21
N GLU A 101 6.79 -4.59 8.97
CA GLU A 101 7.42 -3.62 9.87
C GLU A 101 7.46 -2.23 9.26
N THR A 102 6.47 -1.40 9.58
CA THR A 102 6.39 -0.03 9.05
C THR A 102 6.96 0.97 10.05
N THR A 103 7.89 1.82 9.62
CA THR A 103 8.44 2.91 10.43
C THR A 103 8.28 4.24 9.71
N VAL A 104 7.64 5.19 10.37
CA VAL A 104 7.59 6.58 9.91
C VAL A 104 8.92 7.23 10.26
N THR A 105 9.73 7.55 9.26
CA THR A 105 11.04 8.18 9.45
C THR A 105 10.89 9.66 9.83
N ASP A 106 11.98 10.32 10.20
CA ASP A 106 12.04 11.79 10.26
C ASP A 106 12.67 12.42 9.01
N LEU A 107 12.71 11.65 7.93
CA LEU A 107 13.19 12.05 6.62
C LEU A 107 12.05 12.63 5.77
N THR A 108 12.43 13.53 4.88
CA THR A 108 11.55 14.02 3.81
C THR A 108 12.23 13.95 2.47
N LYS A 109 11.43 13.81 1.42
CA LYS A 109 11.85 13.93 0.02
C LYS A 109 10.91 14.86 -0.73
N THR A 110 11.46 15.74 -1.56
CA THR A 110 10.63 16.57 -2.44
C THR A 110 10.32 15.80 -3.73
N ILE A 111 9.03 15.58 -3.98
CA ILE A 111 8.53 14.83 -5.12
C ILE A 111 7.48 15.68 -5.82
N ASP A 112 7.69 15.96 -7.10
CA ASP A 112 6.83 16.83 -7.91
C ASP A 112 6.48 18.17 -7.22
N GLY A 113 7.45 18.74 -6.50
CA GLY A 113 7.30 20.00 -5.77
C GLY A 113 6.65 19.91 -4.38
N VAL A 114 6.24 18.72 -3.93
CA VAL A 114 5.65 18.49 -2.61
C VAL A 114 6.67 17.89 -1.65
N HIS A 115 6.77 18.43 -0.44
CA HIS A 115 7.55 17.82 0.64
C HIS A 115 6.78 16.63 1.21
N THR A 116 7.31 15.43 1.03
CA THR A 116 6.69 14.18 1.48
C THR A 116 7.43 13.63 2.70
N VAL A 117 6.72 12.93 3.58
CA VAL A 117 7.32 12.09 4.62
C VAL A 117 7.77 10.79 3.97
N VAL A 118 9.02 10.38 4.24
CA VAL A 118 9.49 9.05 3.83
C VAL A 118 9.02 8.04 4.87
N VAL A 119 8.26 7.05 4.45
CA VAL A 119 7.90 5.91 5.28
C VAL A 119 8.70 4.71 4.81
N PHE A 120 9.24 3.94 5.77
CA PHE A 120 10.07 2.78 5.49
C PHE A 120 9.35 1.52 5.93
N ASP A 121 9.18 0.58 5.01
CA ASP A 121 8.46 -0.66 5.24
C ASP A 121 9.31 -1.89 4.94
N ARG A 122 9.02 -2.97 5.66
CA ARG A 122 9.72 -4.24 5.49
C ARG A 122 8.71 -5.37 5.55
N ASP A 123 8.63 -6.12 4.47
CA ASP A 123 7.77 -7.29 4.31
C ASP A 123 8.60 -8.56 4.49
N LEU A 124 8.20 -9.38 5.47
CA LEU A 124 8.84 -10.65 5.80
C LEU A 124 7.87 -11.82 5.72
N GLU A 125 8.18 -12.81 4.88
CA GLU A 125 7.55 -14.13 4.82
C GLU A 125 8.51 -15.17 5.39
N ASP A 126 8.05 -16.02 6.32
CA ASP A 126 8.89 -17.01 7.02
C ASP A 126 10.15 -16.40 7.70
N GLY A 127 10.07 -15.11 8.06
CA GLY A 127 11.18 -14.34 8.61
C GLY A 127 12.27 -13.97 7.60
N ALA A 128 12.07 -14.27 6.31
CA ALA A 128 12.92 -13.83 5.22
C ALA A 128 12.34 -12.58 4.56
N MET A 129 13.20 -11.60 4.27
CA MET A 129 12.82 -10.39 3.54
C MET A 129 12.30 -10.75 2.15
N GLN A 130 11.06 -10.35 1.86
CA GLN A 130 10.47 -10.40 0.52
C GLN A 130 10.55 -9.03 -0.14
N GLU A 131 10.31 -7.96 0.62
CA GLU A 131 10.43 -6.59 0.15
C GLU A 131 10.91 -5.63 1.23
N SER A 132 11.73 -4.67 0.83
CA SER A 132 12.04 -3.46 1.59
C SER A 132 11.54 -2.31 0.74
N GLU A 133 10.83 -1.35 1.32
CA GLU A 133 10.25 -0.26 0.56
C GLU A 133 10.43 1.08 1.27
N ILE A 134 10.78 2.11 0.50
CA ILE A 134 10.46 3.48 0.85
C ILE A 134 9.27 3.96 0.01
N TYR A 135 8.29 4.55 0.68
CA TYR A 135 7.16 5.19 0.03
C TYR A 135 6.91 6.57 0.63
N PHE A 136 6.18 7.40 -0.11
CA PHE A 136 6.11 8.83 0.15
C PHE A 136 4.69 9.28 0.37
N GLU A 137 4.45 9.85 1.54
CA GLU A 137 3.13 10.29 1.94
C GLU A 137 3.15 11.79 2.21
N ALA A 138 2.06 12.48 1.85
CA ALA A 138 1.88 13.88 2.19
C ALA A 138 0.43 14.18 2.53
N GLN A 139 0.22 15.05 3.52
CA GLN A 139 -1.11 15.52 3.88
C GLN A 139 -1.29 16.96 3.39
N ASP A 140 -2.38 17.20 2.65
CA ASP A 140 -2.74 18.54 2.20
C ASP A 140 -3.43 19.36 3.31
N GLY A 141 -3.66 20.65 3.04
CA GLY A 141 -4.32 21.58 3.95
C GLY A 141 -5.79 21.26 4.25
N THR A 142 -6.42 20.32 3.52
CA THR A 142 -7.76 19.82 3.82
C THR A 142 -7.74 18.64 4.80
N GLY A 143 -6.58 17.99 4.97
CA GLY A 143 -6.39 16.82 5.81
C GLY A 143 -6.39 15.50 5.06
N THR A 144 -6.43 15.51 3.72
CA THR A 144 -6.35 14.31 2.89
C THR A 144 -4.90 13.86 2.81
N VAL A 145 -4.65 12.57 3.00
CA VAL A 145 -3.32 11.96 2.88
C VAL A 145 -3.18 11.34 1.49
N TRP A 146 -2.05 11.60 0.86
CA TRP A 146 -1.77 11.29 -0.54
C TRP A 146 -0.49 10.46 -0.71
N ASN A 147 -0.58 9.39 -1.50
CA ASN A 147 0.55 8.57 -1.93
C ASN A 147 1.27 9.25 -3.12
N PHE A 148 2.52 9.63 -2.91
CA PHE A 148 3.41 10.28 -3.87
C PHE A 148 4.44 9.31 -4.50
N GLY A 149 4.21 8.02 -4.40
CA GLY A 149 5.02 6.99 -5.05
C GLY A 149 5.81 6.14 -4.09
N GLU A 150 6.51 5.18 -4.67
CA GLU A 150 7.15 4.09 -3.94
C GLU A 150 8.40 3.58 -4.68
N TYR A 151 9.33 3.04 -3.90
CA TYR A 151 10.48 2.28 -4.38
C TYR A 151 10.56 0.95 -3.62
N PRO A 152 9.80 -0.07 -4.08
CA PRO A 152 9.82 -1.41 -3.52
C PRO A 152 11.01 -2.21 -4.05
N GLU A 153 11.96 -2.52 -3.19
CA GLU A 153 13.05 -3.46 -3.45
C GLU A 153 12.61 -4.90 -3.21
N GLU A 154 12.53 -5.70 -4.27
CA GLU A 154 12.18 -7.12 -4.20
C GLU A 154 13.40 -7.99 -3.86
N TYR A 155 13.24 -8.89 -2.89
CA TYR A 155 14.27 -9.81 -2.44
C TYR A 155 13.88 -11.26 -2.74
N ALA A 156 14.88 -12.08 -3.07
CA ALA A 156 14.70 -13.54 -3.04
C ALA A 156 15.97 -14.22 -2.54
N ASN A 157 15.81 -15.12 -1.57
CA ASN A 157 16.90 -15.78 -0.84
C ASN A 157 17.92 -14.79 -0.27
N GLY A 158 17.42 -13.70 0.33
CA GLY A 158 18.25 -12.63 0.93
C GLY A 158 19.06 -11.80 -0.07
N THR A 159 18.78 -11.92 -1.36
CA THR A 159 19.46 -11.17 -2.43
C THR A 159 18.47 -10.22 -3.08
N LEU A 160 18.82 -8.92 -3.13
CA LEU A 160 18.09 -7.90 -3.90
C LEU A 160 18.01 -8.30 -5.38
N LYS A 161 16.79 -8.34 -5.92
CA LYS A 161 16.50 -8.65 -7.33
C LYS A 161 16.27 -7.40 -8.17
N GLY A 162 15.86 -6.32 -7.54
CA GLY A 162 15.66 -5.01 -8.17
C GLY A 162 14.46 -4.32 -7.56
N ALA A 163 14.01 -3.25 -8.20
CA ALA A 163 12.83 -2.50 -7.81
C ALA A 163 11.95 -2.22 -9.03
N PRO A 164 11.36 -3.27 -9.66
CA PRO A 164 10.70 -3.11 -10.95
C PRO A 164 9.40 -2.29 -10.87
N ARG A 165 8.81 -2.18 -9.67
CA ARG A 165 7.53 -1.50 -9.47
C ARG A 165 7.64 -0.06 -8.98
N SER A 166 8.85 0.51 -8.93
CA SER A 166 9.02 1.90 -8.50
C SER A 166 8.38 2.90 -9.47
N TRP A 167 7.75 3.92 -8.89
CA TRP A 167 7.14 5.01 -9.62
C TRP A 167 7.18 6.31 -8.80
N LEU A 168 7.20 7.44 -9.50
CA LEU A 168 7.07 8.78 -8.94
C LEU A 168 6.17 9.61 -9.87
N PRO A 169 5.33 10.51 -9.33
CA PRO A 169 4.50 11.38 -10.14
C PRO A 169 5.34 12.29 -11.03
N GLY A 170 4.77 12.67 -12.17
CA GLY A 170 5.48 13.44 -13.20
C GLY A 170 6.42 12.60 -14.08
N VAL A 171 6.62 11.32 -13.76
CA VAL A 171 7.40 10.38 -14.57
C VAL A 171 6.46 9.39 -15.26
N ALA A 172 6.60 9.23 -16.57
CA ALA A 172 5.91 8.20 -17.37
C ALA A 172 4.38 8.13 -17.17
N GLY A 173 3.75 9.28 -16.91
CA GLY A 173 2.30 9.39 -16.70
C GLY A 173 1.81 8.91 -15.34
N ALA A 174 2.72 8.65 -14.39
CA ALA A 174 2.35 8.36 -13.02
C ALA A 174 1.80 9.61 -12.31
N VAL A 175 0.80 9.40 -11.46
CA VAL A 175 0.09 10.45 -10.73
C VAL A 175 -0.21 9.99 -9.29
N PRO A 176 -0.19 10.91 -8.31
CA PRO A 176 -0.53 10.59 -6.94
C PRO A 176 -1.99 10.14 -6.80
N GLY A 177 -2.29 9.43 -5.72
CA GLY A 177 -3.65 9.13 -5.29
C GLY A 177 -3.86 9.41 -3.82
N ILE A 178 -5.05 9.09 -3.31
CA ILE A 178 -5.43 9.32 -1.93
C ILE A 178 -5.19 8.04 -1.14
N SER A 179 -4.35 8.08 -0.11
CA SER A 179 -4.17 6.97 0.86
C SER A 179 -5.24 7.02 1.96
N MET A 180 -5.69 8.21 2.33
CA MET A 180 -6.75 8.39 3.32
C MET A 180 -7.50 9.72 3.12
N PRO A 181 -8.82 9.70 2.88
CA PRO A 181 -9.63 10.91 2.86
C PRO A 181 -9.54 11.69 4.19
N ALA A 182 -9.62 13.02 4.13
CA ALA A 182 -9.69 13.86 5.33
C ALA A 182 -10.85 13.47 6.26
N HIS A 183 -11.98 13.13 5.65
CA HIS A 183 -13.23 12.76 6.32
C HIS A 183 -13.83 11.51 5.66
N PRO A 184 -13.37 10.31 6.03
CA PRO A 184 -13.89 9.07 5.47
C PRO A 184 -15.40 8.94 5.68
N GLN A 185 -16.12 8.59 4.61
CA GLN A 185 -17.58 8.45 4.61
C GLN A 185 -18.00 7.24 3.80
N THR A 186 -18.91 6.41 4.32
CA THR A 186 -19.54 5.37 3.48
C THR A 186 -20.48 5.98 2.45
N GLY A 187 -20.63 5.31 1.31
CA GLY A 187 -21.52 5.77 0.23
C GLY A 187 -20.91 6.87 -0.64
N THR A 188 -19.62 7.18 -0.46
CA THR A 188 -18.84 7.98 -1.41
C THR A 188 -18.36 7.12 -2.56
N ALA A 189 -17.92 7.78 -3.64
CA ALA A 189 -17.27 7.12 -4.76
C ALA A 189 -15.97 6.41 -4.33
N THR A 190 -15.63 5.34 -5.04
CA THR A 190 -14.29 4.75 -5.04
C THR A 190 -13.28 5.79 -5.55
N TYR A 191 -12.12 5.84 -4.91
CA TYR A 191 -11.03 6.75 -5.24
C TYR A 191 -9.79 5.96 -5.67
N THR A 192 -8.89 6.63 -6.38
CA THR A 192 -7.59 6.09 -6.80
C THR A 192 -6.56 6.34 -5.69
N GLU A 193 -5.84 5.31 -5.27
CA GLU A 193 -4.73 5.40 -4.29
C GLU A 193 -3.39 5.66 -4.98
N GLY A 194 -3.31 5.36 -6.28
CA GLY A 194 -2.29 5.87 -7.19
C GLY A 194 -2.43 5.25 -8.56
N LEU A 195 -1.73 5.80 -9.55
CA LEU A 195 -1.72 5.30 -10.91
C LEU A 195 -0.33 5.49 -11.51
N ALA A 196 0.31 4.41 -11.93
CA ALA A 196 1.57 4.45 -12.66
C ALA A 196 1.52 3.47 -13.85
N PRO A 197 1.18 3.96 -15.06
CA PRO A 197 0.98 3.12 -16.23
C PRO A 197 2.22 2.33 -16.68
N ALA A 198 3.42 2.83 -16.36
CA ALA A 198 4.67 2.19 -16.72
C ALA A 198 5.00 0.95 -15.86
N VAL A 199 4.39 0.83 -14.67
CA VAL A 199 4.65 -0.25 -13.70
C VAL A 199 3.36 -0.97 -13.28
N PRO A 200 2.53 -1.37 -14.25
CA PRO A 200 1.08 -1.60 -14.17
C PRO A 200 0.44 -1.44 -12.77
N PHE A 201 0.53 -0.22 -12.22
CA PHE A 201 0.06 0.10 -10.88
C PHE A 201 -1.20 0.96 -11.02
N LYS A 202 -2.30 0.51 -10.42
CA LYS A 202 -3.54 1.26 -10.28
C LYS A 202 -4.27 0.64 -9.11
N ASP A 203 -4.28 1.35 -8.00
CA ASP A 203 -4.94 0.89 -6.78
C ASP A 203 -6.13 1.77 -6.48
N CYS A 204 -7.18 1.14 -5.95
CA CYS A 204 -8.49 1.72 -5.82
C CYS A 204 -9.09 1.37 -4.48
N ALA A 205 -9.66 2.37 -3.82
CA ALA A 205 -10.17 2.22 -2.48
C ALA A 205 -11.59 2.76 -2.34
N THR A 206 -12.38 2.14 -1.48
CA THR A 206 -13.72 2.57 -1.09
C THR A 206 -13.89 2.47 0.41
N VAL A 207 -14.43 3.51 1.04
CA VAL A 207 -14.80 3.44 2.47
C VAL A 207 -16.09 2.61 2.60
N VAL A 208 -15.97 1.44 3.21
CA VAL A 208 -17.06 0.45 3.37
C VAL A 208 -17.56 0.32 4.81
N GLY A 209 -16.87 0.92 5.78
CA GLY A 209 -17.29 0.91 7.18
C GLY A 209 -16.75 2.08 7.98
N LEU A 210 -17.49 2.49 9.02
CA LEU A 210 -17.11 3.54 9.96
C LEU A 210 -17.50 3.14 11.38
N GLY A 211 -16.81 3.72 12.38
CA GLY A 211 -17.19 3.65 13.79
C GLY A 211 -17.26 2.22 14.36
N ARG A 212 -16.56 1.25 13.73
CA ARG A 212 -16.58 -0.14 14.19
C ARG A 212 -15.69 -0.30 15.41
N THR A 213 -15.99 -1.32 16.23
CA THR A 213 -15.04 -1.87 17.20
C THR A 213 -14.39 -3.09 16.55
N THR A 214 -13.06 -3.06 16.42
CA THR A 214 -12.29 -4.16 15.81
C THR A 214 -11.15 -4.55 16.73
N CYS A 215 -10.97 -5.85 16.94
CA CYS A 215 -9.85 -6.38 17.69
C CYS A 215 -8.70 -6.79 16.77
N ALA A 216 -7.50 -6.41 17.17
CA ALA A 216 -6.22 -6.94 16.69
C ALA A 216 -5.57 -7.75 17.81
N ILE A 217 -4.40 -8.35 17.54
CA ILE A 217 -3.64 -9.10 18.55
C ILE A 217 -3.25 -8.19 19.73
N SER A 218 -2.89 -6.94 19.45
CA SER A 218 -2.49 -5.95 20.47
C SER A 218 -3.62 -5.63 21.46
N LYS A 219 -4.82 -5.30 20.97
CA LYS A 219 -6.04 -4.99 21.74
C LYS A 219 -7.23 -4.77 20.81
N CYS A 220 -8.40 -4.45 21.40
CA CYS A 220 -9.53 -3.91 20.67
C CYS A 220 -9.45 -2.38 20.56
N TYR A 221 -9.87 -1.88 19.41
CA TYR A 221 -9.92 -0.47 19.06
C TYR A 221 -11.36 -0.11 18.73
N ASP A 222 -11.81 1.01 19.28
CA ASP A 222 -13.04 1.68 18.86
C ASP A 222 -12.72 2.68 17.75
N ASP A 223 -13.76 3.19 17.10
CA ASP A 223 -13.63 4.20 16.06
C ASP A 223 -12.72 3.76 14.90
N VAL A 224 -13.11 2.65 14.28
CA VAL A 224 -12.40 2.03 13.16
C VAL A 224 -13.13 2.32 11.85
N VAL A 225 -12.38 2.81 10.87
CA VAL A 225 -12.77 2.89 9.45
C VAL A 225 -12.36 1.61 8.75
N VAL A 226 -13.18 1.14 7.82
CA VAL A 226 -12.85 0.00 6.96
C VAL A 226 -12.81 0.49 5.52
N ILE A 227 -11.70 0.24 4.86
CA ILE A 227 -11.45 0.58 3.47
C ILE A 227 -11.31 -0.72 2.70
N ASP A 228 -12.13 -0.89 1.67
CA ASP A 228 -12.00 -1.95 0.68
C ASP A 228 -11.08 -1.46 -0.43
N GLU A 229 -9.99 -2.19 -0.65
CA GLU A 229 -8.93 -1.86 -1.60
C GLU A 229 -8.80 -2.98 -2.64
N TYR A 230 -8.52 -2.60 -3.89
CA TYR A 230 -8.31 -3.54 -4.98
C TYR A 230 -7.51 -2.93 -6.12
N ALA A 231 -6.79 -3.78 -6.85
CA ALA A 231 -6.03 -3.39 -8.02
C ALA A 231 -6.76 -3.86 -9.30
N PRO A 232 -7.40 -2.96 -10.09
CA PRO A 232 -8.20 -3.37 -11.25
C PRO A 232 -7.38 -4.05 -12.35
N LEU A 233 -6.05 -3.80 -12.39
CA LEU A 233 -5.14 -4.41 -13.36
C LEU A 233 -4.75 -5.84 -12.97
N GLN A 234 -5.01 -6.23 -11.73
CA GLN A 234 -4.76 -7.54 -11.16
C GLN A 234 -6.05 -8.14 -10.58
N ALA A 235 -7.20 -8.01 -11.26
CA ALA A 235 -8.50 -8.41 -10.69
C ALA A 235 -8.63 -9.88 -10.21
N GLY A 236 -7.72 -10.78 -10.60
CA GLY A 236 -7.68 -12.16 -10.10
C GLY A 236 -7.25 -12.27 -8.64
N ASP A 237 -6.65 -11.19 -8.15
CA ASP A 237 -6.06 -11.08 -6.84
C ASP A 237 -7.12 -10.93 -5.73
N GLY A 238 -8.25 -10.30 -6.07
CA GLY A 238 -9.34 -10.05 -5.13
C GLY A 238 -9.25 -8.68 -4.48
N HIS A 239 -9.98 -8.52 -3.38
CA HIS A 239 -10.11 -7.28 -2.63
C HIS A 239 -9.64 -7.50 -1.20
N GLN A 240 -9.03 -6.47 -0.62
CA GLN A 240 -8.48 -6.47 0.73
C GLN A 240 -9.16 -5.36 1.53
N GLU A 241 -9.67 -5.70 2.71
CA GLU A 241 -10.16 -4.73 3.68
C GLU A 241 -9.03 -4.32 4.64
N LYS A 242 -8.66 -3.03 4.65
CA LYS A 242 -7.85 -2.42 5.69
C LYS A 242 -8.73 -1.82 6.77
N PHE A 243 -8.47 -2.20 8.02
CA PHE A 243 -9.15 -1.69 9.21
C PHE A 243 -8.24 -0.66 9.87
N MET A 244 -8.66 0.60 9.88
CA MET A 244 -7.85 1.73 10.33
C MET A 244 -8.45 2.37 11.58
N ALA A 245 -7.72 2.30 12.70
CA ALA A 245 -8.17 2.85 13.97
C ALA A 245 -7.72 4.30 14.16
N ALA A 246 -8.60 5.11 14.74
CA ALA A 246 -8.30 6.50 15.03
C ALA A 246 -7.04 6.66 15.91
N GLY A 247 -6.12 7.53 15.49
CA GLY A 247 -4.86 7.81 16.17
C GLY A 247 -3.77 6.73 16.03
N VAL A 248 -4.04 5.66 15.25
CA VAL A 248 -3.13 4.51 15.12
C VAL A 248 -2.80 4.20 13.67
N GLY A 249 -3.76 4.17 12.76
CA GLY A 249 -3.53 3.61 11.41
C GLY A 249 -4.01 2.17 11.30
N THR A 250 -3.34 1.37 10.46
CA THR A 250 -3.77 0.01 10.12
C THR A 250 -3.63 -0.89 11.33
N ILE A 251 -4.76 -1.45 11.79
CA ILE A 251 -4.78 -2.41 12.89
C ILE A 251 -5.03 -3.84 12.43
N ARG A 252 -5.61 -4.00 11.23
CA ARG A 252 -5.91 -5.31 10.66
C ARG A 252 -6.05 -5.19 9.14
N VAL A 253 -5.70 -6.29 8.50
CA VAL A 253 -5.86 -6.57 7.07
C VAL A 253 -6.58 -7.91 6.94
N ALA A 254 -7.54 -8.00 6.03
CA ALA A 254 -8.20 -9.26 5.70
C ALA A 254 -8.79 -9.18 4.29
N ALA A 255 -9.07 -10.32 3.65
CA ALA A 255 -9.84 -10.30 2.41
C ALA A 255 -11.26 -9.72 2.62
N ALA A 256 -11.76 -8.97 1.64
CA ALA A 256 -13.16 -8.50 1.58
C ALA A 256 -14.18 -9.62 1.28
N GLY A 257 -13.71 -10.88 1.29
CA GLY A 257 -14.40 -12.09 0.87
C GLY A 257 -13.66 -12.81 -0.26
N GLY A 258 -14.04 -14.05 -0.55
CA GLY A 258 -13.40 -14.82 -1.62
C GLY A 258 -12.09 -15.49 -1.20
N VAL A 259 -11.05 -15.39 -2.05
CA VAL A 259 -9.71 -15.91 -1.73
C VAL A 259 -9.13 -15.03 -0.62
N ASP A 260 -8.53 -15.66 0.39
CA ASP A 260 -7.86 -15.01 1.51
C ASP A 260 -6.34 -15.10 1.29
N PRO A 261 -5.76 -14.22 0.45
CA PRO A 261 -4.34 -14.26 0.16
C PRO A 261 -3.52 -13.80 1.37
N GLU A 262 -4.10 -13.00 2.27
CA GLU A 262 -3.37 -12.39 3.36
C GLU A 262 -4.31 -11.97 4.50
N ALA A 263 -3.88 -12.23 5.74
CA ALA A 263 -4.51 -11.71 6.93
C ALA A 263 -3.44 -11.27 7.93
N LEU A 264 -3.46 -10.00 8.32
CA LEU A 264 -2.51 -9.40 9.27
C LEU A 264 -3.23 -8.66 10.38
N GLN A 265 -2.61 -8.60 11.55
CA GLN A 265 -3.12 -7.89 12.72
C GLN A 265 -1.99 -7.17 13.45
N LEU A 266 -2.26 -5.94 13.88
CA LEU A 266 -1.31 -5.16 14.65
C LEU A 266 -0.99 -5.84 15.97
N THR A 267 0.28 -6.18 16.15
CA THR A 267 0.84 -6.74 17.37
C THR A 267 1.51 -5.67 18.23
N SER A 268 2.12 -4.66 17.61
CA SER A 268 2.81 -3.58 18.31
C SER A 268 2.66 -2.24 17.61
N SER A 269 2.44 -1.18 18.38
CA SER A 269 2.64 0.20 17.95
C SER A 269 3.53 0.92 18.98
N ALA A 270 4.74 1.26 18.58
CA ALA A 270 5.78 1.82 19.44
C ALA A 270 6.27 3.16 18.90
N VAL A 271 7.04 3.88 19.73
CA VAL A 271 7.82 5.03 19.28
C VAL A 271 9.29 4.66 19.43
N LEU A 272 10.03 4.75 18.34
CA LEU A 272 11.48 4.60 18.33
C LEU A 272 12.12 5.91 18.77
N CYS A 273 13.01 5.84 19.77
CA CYS A 273 13.81 6.98 20.19
C CYS A 273 15.00 7.20 19.26
N ALA A 274 15.60 8.38 19.33
CA ALA A 274 16.65 8.87 18.43
C ALA A 274 17.68 7.83 17.92
N ALA A 275 18.26 7.00 18.80
CA ALA A 275 19.31 6.06 18.38
C ALA A 275 18.79 4.87 17.54
N ASP A 276 17.54 4.44 17.75
CA ASP A 276 16.94 3.36 16.96
C ASP A 276 16.34 3.93 15.68
N LEU A 277 15.70 5.11 15.75
CA LEU A 277 15.19 5.81 14.56
C LEU A 277 16.31 6.15 13.59
N ALA A 278 17.43 6.72 14.07
CA ALA A 278 18.57 7.04 13.21
C ALA A 278 19.16 5.82 12.45
N ARG A 279 19.02 4.60 13.00
CA ARG A 279 19.41 3.38 12.27
C ARG A 279 18.42 3.06 11.15
N ILE A 280 17.13 3.25 11.40
CA ILE A 280 16.10 3.09 10.37
C ILE A 280 16.24 4.15 9.29
N ASP A 281 16.44 5.42 9.65
CA ASP A 281 16.65 6.50 8.69
C ASP A 281 17.88 6.24 7.80
N ALA A 282 18.96 5.70 8.37
CA ALA A 282 20.12 5.32 7.59
C ALA A 282 19.82 4.20 6.57
N LEU A 283 18.95 3.25 6.91
CA LEU A 283 18.51 2.21 5.97
C LEU A 283 17.64 2.80 4.86
N ALA A 284 16.67 3.64 5.21
CA ALA A 284 15.81 4.32 4.24
C ALA A 284 16.61 5.21 3.28
N LEU A 285 17.60 5.98 3.78
CA LEU A 285 18.50 6.77 2.93
C LEU A 285 19.40 5.90 2.06
N GLN A 286 19.84 4.74 2.55
CA GLN A 286 20.61 3.81 1.73
C GLN A 286 19.78 3.26 0.57
N GLU A 287 18.49 3.04 0.81
CA GLU A 287 17.53 2.59 -0.19
C GLU A 287 17.21 3.69 -1.22
N ASP A 288 16.93 4.91 -0.76
CA ASP A 288 16.78 6.09 -1.62
C ASP A 288 18.03 6.30 -2.50
N GLN A 289 19.22 6.12 -1.93
CA GLN A 289 20.46 6.24 -2.70
C GLN A 289 20.64 5.13 -3.74
N ARG A 290 20.22 3.89 -3.44
CA ARG A 290 20.24 2.80 -4.43
C ARG A 290 19.29 3.10 -5.60
N ALA A 291 18.13 3.70 -5.33
CA ALA A 291 17.14 4.02 -6.35
C ALA A 291 17.67 4.87 -7.51
N TYR A 292 18.59 5.80 -7.26
CA TYR A 292 19.26 6.58 -8.31
C TYR A 292 20.05 5.73 -9.33
N THR A 293 20.49 4.54 -8.93
CA THR A 293 21.23 3.62 -9.79
C THR A 293 20.34 2.50 -10.35
N THR A 294 19.47 1.92 -9.52
CA THR A 294 18.59 0.81 -9.91
C THR A 294 17.44 1.28 -10.80
N ARG A 295 16.89 2.46 -10.50
CA ARG A 295 15.72 3.07 -11.16
C ARG A 295 15.97 4.52 -11.52
N GLY A 296 17.14 4.81 -12.10
CA GLY A 296 17.51 6.16 -12.53
C GLY A 296 16.53 6.76 -13.56
N ASP A 297 15.79 5.93 -14.29
CA ASP A 297 14.68 6.32 -15.18
C ASP A 297 13.53 7.02 -14.44
N VAL A 298 13.32 6.70 -13.16
CA VAL A 298 12.28 7.29 -12.31
C VAL A 298 12.89 8.30 -11.32
N TRP A 299 14.03 7.95 -10.71
CA TRP A 299 14.55 8.66 -9.54
C TRP A 299 15.40 9.88 -9.85
N SER A 300 16.09 9.91 -10.99
CA SER A 300 17.14 10.90 -11.28
C SER A 300 16.67 12.35 -11.35
N GLY A 301 15.36 12.58 -11.50
CA GLY A 301 14.75 13.91 -11.48
C GLY A 301 14.47 14.48 -10.08
N THR A 302 14.78 13.76 -9.01
CA THR A 302 14.48 14.16 -7.63
C THR A 302 15.73 14.42 -6.79
N GLU A 303 15.62 15.30 -5.80
CA GLU A 303 16.64 15.44 -4.75
C GLU A 303 16.60 14.24 -3.79
N ALA A 304 17.75 13.92 -3.19
CA ALA A 304 17.84 12.84 -2.22
C ALA A 304 17.01 13.16 -0.98
N GLY A 305 16.48 12.13 -0.33
CA GLY A 305 15.86 12.25 0.98
C GLY A 305 16.84 12.83 2.00
N SER A 306 16.33 13.59 2.95
CA SER A 306 17.14 14.14 4.04
C SER A 306 16.32 14.30 5.32
N GLN A 307 17.01 14.29 6.46
CA GLN A 307 16.39 14.52 7.75
C GLN A 307 16.00 15.98 7.89
N THR A 308 14.70 16.26 7.85
CA THR A 308 14.16 17.62 8.03
C THR A 308 13.09 17.71 9.11
N LEU A 309 12.60 16.57 9.60
CA LEU A 309 11.65 16.48 10.69
C LEU A 309 12.37 16.13 11.99
N SER A 310 11.59 15.96 13.05
CA SER A 310 12.09 15.47 14.33
C SER A 310 11.06 14.53 14.94
N ALA A 311 11.54 13.41 15.46
CA ALA A 311 10.72 12.54 16.29
C ALA A 311 10.47 13.19 17.66
N PRO A 312 9.34 12.85 18.31
CA PRO A 312 8.98 13.41 19.62
C PRO A 312 9.86 12.90 20.79
N CYS A 313 10.80 11.99 20.56
CA CYS A 313 11.66 11.39 21.60
C CYS A 313 13.09 11.07 21.16
#